data_AF-C7PX94-F1
#
_entry.id   AF-C7PX94-F1
#
_cell.length_a   1.000
_cell.length_b   1.000
_cell.length_c   1.000
_cell.angle_alpha   90.00
_cell.angle_beta   90.00
_cell.angle_gamma   90.00
#
_symmetry.space_group_name_H-M   'P 1'
#
loop_
_entity.id
_entity.type
_entity.pdbx_description
1 polymer ?
#
loop_
_entity_poly.entity_id
_entity_poly.type
_entity_poly.pdbx_seq_one_letter_code
_entity_poly.pdbx_strand_id
1 'polypeptide(L)'
;MSTSPGMFGPVSAKGRTGQISFDGRAITITRGGILARGLSGSGTTTVPIEQVTGVDFKPTGANHGRITILVAGTVAPRQNSTRSSTDPMTVDFTLHSNDFRRVRDAIDTALRNRTAMTTSGWTMPPPPPPPGWAPPTMPAQEPSLADQIGNLARLKEHGHLSEEEFAVAKAKLLGL
;
A
#
# COMPACT_ATOMS: atom_id res chain seq x y z
N MET A 1 19.65 5.28 -22.92
CA MET A 1 19.69 5.30 -21.43
C MET A 1 18.41 5.95 -20.96
N SER A 2 17.36 5.16 -20.69
CA SER A 2 16.03 5.69 -20.33
C SER A 2 15.72 5.34 -18.88
N THR A 3 15.82 6.31 -17.99
CA THR A 3 15.18 6.29 -16.68
C THR A 3 14.16 7.41 -16.67
N SER A 4 12.89 7.08 -16.92
CA SER A 4 11.79 7.95 -16.49
C SER A 4 11.86 8.04 -14.97
N PRO A 5 12.05 9.24 -14.39
CA PRO A 5 11.92 9.40 -12.96
C PRO A 5 10.44 9.22 -12.63
N GLY A 6 10.11 8.12 -11.95
CA GLY A 6 8.91 8.10 -11.13
C GLY A 6 8.94 9.34 -10.25
N MET A 7 7.79 9.97 -10.07
CA MET A 7 7.57 11.34 -9.54
C MET A 7 8.21 11.64 -8.16
N PHE A 8 8.89 10.67 -7.53
CA PHE A 8 9.76 10.83 -6.38
C PHE A 8 11.08 10.11 -6.67
N GLY A 9 12.20 10.84 -6.67
CA GLY A 9 13.53 10.23 -6.69
C GLY A 9 13.74 9.26 -5.50
N PRO A 10 14.78 8.42 -5.51
CA PRO A 10 15.01 7.48 -4.42
C PRO A 10 15.12 8.23 -3.09
N VAL A 11 14.24 7.90 -2.14
CA VAL A 11 14.23 8.50 -0.80
C VAL A 11 14.89 7.54 0.18
N SER A 12 15.81 8.04 1.02
CA SER A 12 16.47 7.22 2.03
C SER A 12 16.61 7.97 3.34
N ALA A 13 16.50 7.22 4.44
CA ALA A 13 16.66 7.73 5.79
C ALA A 13 17.52 6.78 6.61
N LYS A 14 18.47 7.34 7.37
CA LYS A 14 19.38 6.58 8.24
C LYS A 14 18.92 6.67 9.69
N GLY A 15 18.64 5.52 10.28
CA GLY A 15 18.20 5.37 11.66
C GLY A 15 19.31 4.81 12.55
N ARG A 16 18.94 4.50 13.78
CA ARG A 16 19.85 3.95 14.79
C ARG A 16 20.11 2.46 14.56
N THR A 17 19.07 1.72 14.17
CA THR A 17 19.13 0.26 13.99
C THR A 17 19.39 -0.14 12.53
N GLY A 18 19.51 0.83 11.61
CA GLY A 18 19.70 0.57 10.19
C GLY A 18 19.33 1.76 9.30
N GLN A 19 19.38 1.56 8.00
CA GLN A 19 18.98 2.52 6.97
C GLN A 19 17.79 1.95 6.19
N ILE A 20 16.83 2.81 5.87
CA ILE A 20 15.72 2.49 4.98
C ILE A 20 15.86 3.30 3.68
N SER A 21 15.54 2.67 2.56
CA SER A 21 15.53 3.31 1.24
C SER A 21 14.31 2.83 0.46
N PHE A 22 13.72 3.72 -0.33
CA PHE A 22 12.62 3.41 -1.23
C PHE A 22 12.93 3.98 -2.62
N ASP A 23 12.92 3.11 -3.63
CA ASP A 23 13.25 3.45 -5.02
C ASP A 23 12.02 3.67 -5.92
N GLY A 24 10.81 3.60 -5.36
CA GLY A 24 9.56 3.64 -6.10
C GLY A 24 8.98 2.26 -6.43
N ARG A 25 9.81 1.19 -6.40
CA ARG A 25 9.38 -0.19 -6.63
C ARG A 25 9.56 -1.07 -5.40
N ALA A 26 10.66 -0.91 -4.68
CA ALA A 26 10.96 -1.71 -3.51
C ALA A 26 11.46 -0.86 -2.33
N ILE A 27 11.25 -1.39 -1.13
CA ILE A 27 11.77 -0.86 0.12
C ILE A 27 12.96 -1.72 0.51
N THR A 28 14.13 -1.11 0.67
CA THR A 28 15.34 -1.79 1.13
C THR A 28 15.70 -1.30 2.53
N ILE A 29 15.84 -2.25 3.46
CA ILE A 29 16.28 -2.01 4.83
C ILE A 29 17.66 -2.64 4.99
N THR A 30 18.66 -1.81 5.24
CA THR A 30 20.04 -2.24 5.48
C THR A 30 20.36 -2.10 6.96
N ARG A 31 20.64 -3.22 7.64
CA ARG A 31 21.11 -3.19 9.03
C ARG A 31 22.62 -2.93 9.06
N GLY A 32 23.02 -1.81 9.67
CA GLY A 32 24.41 -1.38 9.74
C GLY A 32 25.06 -1.72 11.08
N GLY A 33 26.31 -2.21 11.05
CA GLY A 33 27.17 -2.35 12.23
C GLY A 33 28.20 -3.46 12.09
N ILE A 34 29.44 -3.21 12.54
CA ILE A 34 30.54 -4.20 12.59
C ILE A 34 30.16 -5.36 13.56
N LEU A 35 29.33 -5.06 14.57
CA LEU A 35 28.75 -6.03 15.51
C LEU A 35 27.56 -6.84 14.92
N ALA A 36 26.87 -6.33 13.89
CA ALA A 36 25.76 -7.04 13.24
C ALA A 36 26.24 -8.14 12.27
N ARG A 37 27.51 -8.06 11.82
CA ARG A 37 28.15 -9.11 11.01
C ARG A 37 28.51 -10.36 11.79
N GLY A 38 28.63 -10.29 13.12
CA GLY A 38 29.19 -11.36 13.94
C GLY A 38 28.18 -12.33 14.56
N LEU A 39 26.91 -11.93 14.77
CA LEU A 39 26.04 -12.70 15.67
C LEU A 39 24.64 -13.05 15.14
N SER A 40 24.10 -12.42 14.09
CA SER A 40 22.74 -12.76 13.60
C SER A 40 22.45 -12.37 12.14
N GLY A 41 23.42 -12.54 11.24
CA GLY A 41 23.20 -12.39 9.80
C GLY A 41 23.05 -10.93 9.37
N SER A 42 24.03 -10.42 8.63
CA SER A 42 23.94 -9.15 7.92
C SER A 42 22.86 -9.25 6.84
N GLY A 43 21.62 -8.93 7.18
CA GLY A 43 20.50 -8.98 6.25
C GLY A 43 20.19 -7.59 5.70
N THR A 44 20.60 -7.32 4.47
CA THR A 44 19.85 -6.36 3.64
C THR A 44 18.52 -7.02 3.31
N THR A 45 17.42 -6.42 3.74
CA THR A 45 16.07 -6.94 3.48
C THR A 45 15.40 -6.05 2.45
N THR A 46 15.05 -6.62 1.30
CA THR A 46 14.31 -5.91 0.25
C THR A 46 12.89 -6.45 0.19
N VAL A 47 11.92 -5.54 0.28
CA VAL A 47 10.50 -5.83 0.23
C VAL A 47 9.91 -5.09 -0.98
N PRO A 48 9.33 -5.79 -1.97
CA PRO A 48 8.64 -5.14 -3.07
C PRO A 48 7.38 -4.42 -2.57
N ILE A 49 7.08 -3.25 -3.14
CA ILE A 49 5.91 -2.44 -2.76
C ILE A 49 4.58 -3.20 -2.91
N GLU A 50 4.56 -4.24 -3.75
CA GLU A 50 3.41 -5.11 -3.96
C GLU A 50 3.06 -5.98 -2.73
N GLN A 51 4.06 -6.31 -1.92
CA GLN A 51 3.84 -7.07 -0.69
C GLN A 51 3.54 -6.15 0.50
N VAL A 52 3.80 -4.85 0.38
CA VAL A 52 3.57 -3.87 1.44
C VAL A 52 2.09 -3.56 1.53
N THR A 53 1.54 -3.68 2.74
CA THR A 53 0.15 -3.35 3.06
C THR A 53 0.01 -1.99 3.71
N GLY A 54 1.07 -1.50 4.34
CA GLY A 54 1.08 -0.19 4.98
C GLY A 54 2.40 0.10 5.69
N VAL A 55 2.43 1.24 6.38
CA VAL A 55 3.58 1.67 7.18
C VAL A 55 3.06 2.17 8.52
N ASP A 56 3.50 1.53 9.61
CA ASP A 56 3.32 2.09 10.95
C ASP A 56 4.46 3.08 11.21
N PHE A 57 4.09 4.34 11.47
CA PHE A 57 5.06 5.40 11.72
C PHE A 57 4.76 6.07 13.06
N LYS A 58 5.71 5.93 13.98
CA LYS A 58 5.71 6.61 15.27
C LYS A 58 6.78 7.70 15.27
N PRO A 59 6.40 8.99 15.31
CA PRO A 59 7.37 10.08 15.36
C PRO A 59 8.15 10.06 16.69
N THR A 60 9.32 10.71 16.70
CA THR A 60 10.11 10.95 17.91
C THR A 60 9.34 11.86 18.86
N GLY A 61 9.06 11.36 20.07
CA GLY A 61 8.47 12.11 21.19
C GLY A 61 9.44 12.12 22.37
N ALA A 62 8.97 11.85 23.59
CA ALA A 62 9.86 11.58 24.74
C ALA A 62 10.73 10.31 24.57
N ASN A 63 10.35 9.43 23.64
CA ASN A 63 11.05 8.20 23.28
C ASN A 63 11.57 8.25 21.84
N HIS A 64 12.37 7.26 21.45
CA HIS A 64 12.80 7.04 20.07
C HIS A 64 11.60 6.84 19.12
N GLY A 65 11.72 7.40 17.92
CA GLY A 65 10.79 7.18 16.83
C GLY A 65 11.02 5.82 16.19
N ARG A 66 10.00 5.34 15.48
CA ARG A 66 10.03 4.04 14.83
C ARG A 66 9.24 4.07 13.53
N ILE A 67 9.78 3.41 12.52
CA ILE A 67 9.05 3.07 11.30
C ILE A 67 9.03 1.55 11.15
N THR A 68 7.85 0.97 10.93
CA THR A 68 7.68 -0.46 10.71
C THR A 68 6.92 -0.66 9.41
N ILE A 69 7.51 -1.47 8.51
CA ILE A 69 6.89 -1.84 7.25
C ILE A 69 5.94 -3.00 7.50
N LEU A 70 4.67 -2.81 7.12
CA LEU A 70 3.65 -3.84 7.22
C LEU A 70 3.59 -4.58 5.90
N VAL A 71 3.77 -5.91 5.94
CA VAL A 71 3.80 -6.77 4.76
C VAL A 71 2.65 -7.77 4.85
N ALA A 72 1.94 -8.02 3.73
CA ALA A 72 0.87 -8.99 3.65
C ALA A 72 1.36 -10.38 4.09
N GLY A 73 0.67 -11.01 5.04
CA GLY A 73 1.05 -12.32 5.60
C GLY A 73 2.04 -12.25 6.77
N THR A 74 2.52 -11.07 7.16
CA THR A 74 3.30 -10.88 8.39
C THR A 74 2.43 -10.30 9.50
N VAL A 75 2.55 -10.84 10.71
CA VAL A 75 1.82 -10.31 11.88
C VAL A 75 2.51 -9.02 12.32
N ALA A 76 1.81 -7.89 12.21
CA ALA A 76 2.31 -6.62 12.69
C ALA A 76 2.72 -6.73 14.18
N PRO A 77 3.90 -6.24 14.59
CA PRO A 77 4.27 -6.24 15.99
C PRO A 77 3.25 -5.40 16.76
N ARG A 78 2.77 -5.93 17.89
CA ARG A 78 1.84 -5.23 18.79
C ARG A 78 2.47 -3.88 19.17
N GLN A 79 1.65 -2.82 19.16
CA GLN A 79 2.02 -1.40 19.39
C GLN A 79 2.88 -1.14 20.66
N ASN A 80 2.95 -2.10 21.58
CA ASN A 80 3.71 -2.02 22.84
C ASN A 80 4.71 -3.18 23.06
N SER A 81 5.13 -3.88 22.01
CA SER A 81 6.08 -4.99 22.13
C SER A 81 7.54 -4.52 22.11
N THR A 82 8.27 -4.84 23.17
CA THR A 82 9.74 -4.74 23.28
C THR A 82 10.50 -5.55 22.22
N ARG A 83 9.81 -6.46 21.50
CA ARG A 83 10.34 -7.23 20.37
C ARG A 83 10.64 -6.40 19.12
N SER A 84 10.17 -5.16 19.06
CA SER A 84 10.23 -4.34 17.86
C SER A 84 11.67 -3.96 17.45
N SER A 85 12.65 -3.96 18.36
CA SER A 85 14.06 -3.74 18.00
C SER A 85 14.74 -4.96 17.36
N THR A 86 14.12 -6.14 17.42
CA THR A 86 14.62 -7.38 16.76
C THR A 86 13.89 -7.65 15.44
N ASP A 87 12.84 -6.90 15.14
CA ASP A 87 12.04 -7.10 13.94
C ASP A 87 12.79 -6.59 12.68
N PRO A 88 12.99 -7.43 11.65
CA PRO A 88 13.72 -7.07 10.44
C PRO A 88 13.05 -5.94 9.64
N MET A 89 11.73 -5.76 9.78
CA MET A 89 10.93 -4.73 9.09
C MET A 89 10.80 -3.42 9.88
N THR A 90 11.45 -3.32 11.05
CA THR A 90 11.36 -2.16 11.94
C THR A 90 12.67 -1.38 12.05
N VAL A 91 12.67 -0.09 11.71
CA VAL A 91 13.82 0.80 11.92
C VAL A 91 13.51 1.81 13.02
N ASP A 92 14.27 1.77 14.11
CA ASP A 92 14.23 2.80 15.15
C ASP A 92 15.12 3.99 14.76
N PHE A 93 14.65 5.21 15.05
CA PHE A 93 15.38 6.45 14.79
C PHE A 93 15.20 7.45 15.93
N THR A 94 16.23 8.24 16.18
CA THR A 94 16.22 9.32 17.20
C THR A 94 16.39 10.70 16.58
N LEU A 95 16.88 10.75 15.34
CA LEU A 95 17.17 11.95 14.55
C LEU A 95 16.62 11.74 13.13
N HIS A 96 16.65 12.78 12.30
CA HIS A 96 16.21 12.71 10.89
C HIS A 96 14.72 12.35 10.73
N SER A 97 13.87 12.70 11.71
CA SER A 97 12.43 12.40 11.70
C SER A 97 11.71 12.93 10.45
N ASN A 98 12.22 14.02 9.85
CA ASN A 98 11.71 14.55 8.58
C ASN A 98 12.01 13.64 7.38
N ASP A 99 13.20 13.02 7.33
CA ASP A 99 13.57 12.09 6.27
C ASP A 99 12.75 10.79 6.36
N PHE A 100 12.54 10.28 7.57
CA PHE A 100 11.64 9.16 7.79
C PHE A 100 10.19 9.49 7.44
N ARG A 101 9.74 10.73 7.71
CA ARG A 101 8.42 11.20 7.26
C ARG A 101 8.32 11.23 5.74
N ARG A 102 9.37 11.66 5.04
CA ARG A 102 9.43 11.63 3.57
C ARG A 102 9.40 10.21 3.01
N VAL A 103 10.12 9.27 3.63
CA VAL A 103 10.07 7.85 3.25
C VAL A 103 8.64 7.30 3.42
N ARG A 104 8.00 7.57 4.56
CA ARG A 104 6.59 7.18 4.80
C ARG A 104 5.67 7.76 3.73
N ASP A 105 5.77 9.05 3.46
CA ASP A 105 4.90 9.76 2.50
C ASP A 105 5.06 9.23 1.07
N ALA A 106 6.29 8.93 0.65
CA ALA A 106 6.57 8.31 -0.64
C ALA A 106 5.97 6.90 -0.75
N ILE A 107 6.05 6.09 0.32
CA ILE A 107 5.44 4.75 0.36
C ILE A 107 3.92 4.85 0.32
N ASP A 108 3.31 5.74 1.12
CA ASP A 108 1.86 5.94 1.16
C ASP A 108 1.31 6.36 -0.21
N THR A 109 2.01 7.30 -0.87
CA THR A 109 1.68 7.73 -2.23
C THR A 109 1.81 6.60 -3.24
N ALA A 110 2.86 5.78 -3.16
CA ALA A 110 3.04 4.61 -4.03
C ALA A 110 1.94 3.56 -3.82
N LEU A 111 1.51 3.32 -2.59
CA LEU A 111 0.41 2.42 -2.27
C LEU A 111 -0.92 2.94 -2.83
N ARG A 112 -1.21 4.25 -2.71
CA ARG A 112 -2.41 4.87 -3.31
C ARG A 112 -2.41 4.73 -4.83
N ASN A 113 -1.27 5.00 -5.47
CA ASN A 113 -1.13 4.87 -6.92
C ASN A 113 -1.31 3.42 -7.39
N ARG A 114 -0.83 2.44 -6.62
CA ARG A 114 -1.09 1.02 -6.89
C ARG A 114 -2.60 0.73 -6.85
N THR A 115 -3.30 1.13 -5.80
CA THR A 115 -4.75 0.86 -5.69
C THR A 115 -5.54 1.53 -6.83
N ALA A 116 -5.13 2.73 -7.25
CA ALA A 116 -5.69 3.40 -8.42
C ALA A 116 -5.44 2.61 -9.71
N MET A 117 -4.20 2.17 -9.97
CA MET A 117 -3.85 1.38 -11.17
C MET A 117 -4.54 0.00 -11.21
N THR A 118 -4.73 -0.64 -10.06
CA THR A 118 -5.44 -1.93 -9.98
C THR A 118 -6.94 -1.76 -10.25
N THR A 119 -7.49 -0.57 -10.00
CA THR A 119 -8.90 -0.23 -10.23
C THR A 119 -9.15 0.27 -11.68
N SER A 120 -8.12 0.76 -12.38
CA SER A 120 -8.31 1.58 -13.58
C SER A 120 -8.01 0.91 -14.94
N GLY A 121 -8.00 -0.43 -15.06
CA GLY A 121 -8.14 -1.04 -16.39
C GLY A 121 -7.29 -2.27 -16.64
N TRP A 122 -7.95 -3.42 -16.54
CA TRP A 122 -8.05 -4.49 -17.54
C TRP A 122 -8.53 -5.71 -16.75
N THR A 123 -9.83 -5.96 -16.77
CA THR A 123 -10.38 -7.26 -16.40
C THR A 123 -9.82 -8.27 -17.40
N MET A 124 -8.66 -8.85 -17.10
CA MET A 124 -8.18 -10.00 -17.84
C MET A 124 -9.23 -11.10 -17.60
N PRO A 125 -9.86 -11.67 -18.66
CA PRO A 125 -10.69 -12.85 -18.45
C PRO A 125 -9.81 -13.92 -17.77
N PRO A 126 -10.32 -14.63 -16.75
CA PRO A 126 -9.56 -15.67 -16.09
C PRO A 126 -9.05 -16.67 -17.14
N PRO A 127 -7.82 -17.21 -17.00
CA PRO A 127 -7.36 -18.28 -17.88
C PRO A 127 -8.40 -19.42 -17.86
N PRO A 128 -8.70 -20.04 -19.01
CA PRO A 128 -9.63 -21.17 -19.04
C PRO A 128 -9.14 -22.24 -18.05
N PRO A 129 -10.01 -22.76 -17.17
CA PRO A 129 -9.60 -23.77 -16.21
C PRO A 129 -9.10 -25.01 -16.96
N PRO A 130 -8.08 -25.73 -16.42
CA PRO A 130 -7.70 -27.03 -16.95
C PRO A 130 -8.95 -27.94 -16.96
N PRO A 131 -9.14 -28.77 -18.00
CA PRO A 131 -10.31 -29.63 -18.09
C PRO A 131 -10.39 -30.55 -16.86
N GLY A 132 -11.47 -30.41 -16.08
CA GLY A 132 -11.81 -31.31 -14.97
C GLY A 132 -11.94 -30.67 -13.57
N TRP A 133 -11.67 -29.37 -13.41
CA TRP A 133 -11.80 -28.68 -12.11
C TRP A 133 -12.80 -27.54 -12.23
N ALA A 134 -14.08 -27.82 -11.99
CA ALA A 134 -15.10 -26.79 -11.83
C ALA A 134 -15.09 -26.32 -10.36
N PRO A 135 -14.62 -25.10 -10.02
CA PRO A 135 -14.92 -24.51 -8.73
C PRO A 135 -16.42 -24.16 -8.65
N PRO A 136 -17.03 -24.13 -7.45
CA PRO A 136 -18.38 -23.63 -7.30
C PRO A 136 -18.40 -22.17 -7.78
N THR A 137 -19.23 -21.90 -8.80
CA THR A 137 -19.46 -20.57 -9.33
C THR A 137 -20.00 -19.68 -8.21
N MET A 138 -19.17 -18.84 -7.61
CA MET A 138 -19.68 -17.68 -6.90
C MET A 138 -20.33 -16.79 -7.96
N PRO A 139 -21.61 -16.41 -7.80
CA PRO A 139 -22.24 -15.50 -8.76
C PRO A 139 -21.40 -14.22 -8.79
N ALA A 140 -20.92 -13.87 -9.99
CA ALA A 140 -20.45 -12.53 -10.26
C ALA A 140 -21.57 -11.60 -9.83
N GLN A 141 -21.34 -10.83 -8.76
CA GLN A 141 -22.29 -9.83 -8.32
C GLN A 141 -22.37 -8.80 -9.45
N GLU A 142 -23.37 -8.95 -10.31
CA GLU A 142 -23.86 -7.86 -11.13
C GLU A 142 -24.02 -6.66 -10.18
N PRO A 143 -23.48 -5.48 -10.53
CA PRO A 143 -23.54 -4.33 -9.66
C PRO A 143 -25.00 -4.15 -9.27
N SER A 144 -25.25 -4.30 -7.97
CA SER A 144 -26.61 -4.38 -7.47
C SER A 144 -27.35 -3.11 -7.89
N LEU A 145 -28.66 -3.19 -8.07
CA LEU A 145 -29.46 -2.03 -8.44
C LEU A 145 -29.24 -0.84 -7.49
N ALA A 146 -28.92 -1.13 -6.22
CA ALA A 146 -28.52 -0.13 -5.22
C ALA A 146 -27.15 0.52 -5.53
N ASP A 147 -26.14 -0.25 -5.95
CA ASP A 147 -24.83 0.26 -6.36
C ASP A 147 -24.93 1.16 -7.60
N GLN A 148 -25.77 0.78 -8.57
CA GLN A 148 -25.98 1.57 -9.79
C GLN A 148 -26.66 2.92 -9.48
N ILE A 149 -27.66 2.94 -8.59
CA ILE A 149 -28.31 4.17 -8.12
C ILE A 149 -27.30 5.04 -7.35
N GLY A 150 -26.42 4.44 -6.55
CA GLY A 150 -25.35 5.15 -5.83
C GLY A 150 -24.36 5.85 -6.76
N ASN A 151 -24.00 5.23 -7.88
CA ASN A 151 -23.12 5.83 -8.88
C ASN A 151 -23.78 7.02 -9.59
N LEU A 152 -25.06 6.91 -9.95
CA LEU A 152 -25.83 8.01 -10.52
C LEU A 152 -25.91 9.21 -9.56
N ALA A 153 -26.07 8.96 -8.25
CA ALA A 153 -26.17 10.01 -7.25
C ALA A 153 -24.85 10.82 -7.15
N ARG A 154 -23.71 10.12 -7.15
CA ARG A 154 -22.39 10.77 -7.20
C ARG A 154 -22.21 11.64 -8.43
N LEU A 155 -22.61 11.14 -9.61
CA LEU A 155 -22.50 11.91 -10.86
C LEU A 155 -23.37 13.19 -10.84
N LYS A 156 -24.55 13.14 -10.19
CA LYS A 156 -25.38 14.33 -9.93
C LYS A 156 -24.68 15.32 -9.00
N GLU A 157 -24.12 14.85 -7.88
CA GLU A 157 -23.41 15.69 -6.91
C GLU A 157 -22.19 16.40 -7.51
N HIS A 158 -21.51 15.73 -8.46
CA HIS A 158 -20.40 16.32 -9.22
C HIS A 158 -20.86 17.24 -10.36
N GLY A 159 -22.16 17.42 -10.58
CA GLY A 159 -22.73 18.27 -11.63
C GLY A 159 -22.58 17.72 -13.04
N HIS A 160 -22.27 16.43 -13.19
CA HIS A 160 -22.17 15.75 -14.48
C HIS A 160 -23.53 15.27 -15.03
N LEU A 161 -24.56 15.26 -14.19
CA LEU A 161 -25.93 14.93 -14.55
C LEU A 161 -26.87 15.99 -13.99
N SER A 162 -27.81 16.44 -14.82
CA SER A 162 -28.97 17.20 -14.37
C SER A 162 -29.86 16.36 -13.44
N GLU A 163 -30.61 17.02 -12.56
CA GLU A 163 -31.60 16.38 -11.70
C GLU A 163 -32.66 15.59 -12.51
N GLU A 164 -32.99 16.10 -13.70
CA GLU A 164 -33.94 15.48 -14.63
C GLU A 164 -33.37 14.19 -15.23
N GLU A 165 -32.09 14.20 -15.63
CA GLU A 165 -31.41 13.03 -16.20
C GLU A 165 -31.19 11.94 -15.16
N PHE A 166 -30.87 12.35 -13.92
CA PHE A 166 -30.78 11.43 -12.79
C PHE A 166 -32.12 10.73 -12.52
N ALA A 167 -33.24 11.46 -12.55
CA ALA A 167 -34.56 10.90 -12.33
C ALA A 167 -34.95 9.87 -13.42
N VAL A 168 -34.67 10.17 -14.69
CA VAL A 168 -34.92 9.26 -15.83
C VAL A 168 -34.07 8.00 -15.73
N ALA A 169 -32.77 8.14 -15.44
CA ALA A 169 -31.86 6.99 -15.30
C ALA A 169 -32.26 6.10 -14.12
N LYS A 170 -32.67 6.70 -12.99
CA LYS A 170 -33.14 5.98 -11.80
C LYS A 170 -34.47 5.25 -12.06
N ALA A 171 -35.42 5.87 -12.75
CA ALA A 171 -36.70 5.23 -13.12
C ALA A 171 -36.49 4.04 -14.05
N LYS A 172 -35.61 4.18 -15.05
CA LYS A 172 -35.23 3.10 -15.97
C LYS A 172 -34.57 1.93 -15.26
N LEU A 173 -33.75 2.19 -14.25
CA LEU A 173 -33.15 1.15 -13.41
C LEU A 173 -34.16 0.48 -12.49
N LEU A 174 -35.15 1.21 -11.98
CA LEU A 174 -36.23 0.68 -11.14
C LEU A 174 -37.38 0.03 -11.92
N GLY A 175 -37.38 0.13 -13.26
CA GLY A 175 -38.42 -0.42 -14.13
C GLY A 175 -39.75 0.35 -14.07
N LEU A 176 -39.69 1.65 -13.78
CA LEU A 176 -40.84 2.56 -13.64
C LEU A 176 -41.01 3.47 -14.86
#